data_AF-A0A7V9DLE2-F1
#
_entry.id   AF-A0A7V9DLE2-F1
#
_cell.length_a   1.000
_cell.length_b   1.000
_cell.length_c   1.000
_cell.angle_alpha   90.00
_cell.angle_beta   90.00
_cell.angle_gamma   90.00
#
_symmetry.space_group_name_H-M   'P 1'
#
loop_
_entity.id
_entity.type
_entity.pdbx_description
1 polymer ?
#
loop_
_entity_poly.entity_id
_entity_poly.type
_entity_poly.pdbx_seq_one_letter_code
_entity_poly.pdbx_strand_id
1 'polypeptide(L)' 'LEEVPTVLWVTNRLDEEYVYRTNSLINELPSRYSNARVLDWASVGNDCSGACFYNDNLHLAGDGREFYADRIAEAAGLV' A
#
# COMPACT_ATOMS: atom_id res chain seq x y z
N LEU A 1 4.71 17.77 6.04
CA LEU A 1 3.51 17.04 5.59
C LEU A 1 2.25 17.86 5.75
N GLU A 2 2.19 18.86 6.63
CA GLU A 2 0.96 19.61 6.92
C GLU A 2 0.46 20.53 5.79
N GLU A 3 1.32 20.85 4.81
CA GLU A 3 0.99 21.72 3.66
C GLU A 3 0.15 21.02 2.58
N VAL A 4 -0.04 19.70 2.68
CA VAL A 4 -0.89 18.92 1.76
C VAL A 4 -2.12 18.39 2.49
N PRO A 5 -3.32 18.42 1.90
CA PRO A 5 -4.55 18.01 2.59
C PRO A 5 -4.55 16.55 3.05
N THR A 6 -3.91 15.65 2.31
CA THR A 6 -3.85 14.22 2.63
C THR A 6 -2.59 13.59 2.05
N VAL A 7 -1.98 12.68 2.82
CA VAL A 7 -0.86 11.85 2.38
C VAL A 7 -1.22 10.40 2.60
N LEU A 8 -1.43 9.66 1.51
CA LEU A 8 -1.63 8.22 1.55
C LEU A 8 -0.28 7.52 1.47
N TRP A 9 0.06 6.78 2.53
CA TRP A 9 1.21 5.90 2.57
C TRP A 9 0.78 4.48 2.22
N VAL A 10 1.59 3.76 1.45
CA VAL A 10 1.30 2.39 1.02
C VAL A 10 2.39 1.47 1.59
N THR A 11 2.00 0.42 2.30
CA THR A 11 2.98 -0.54 2.86
C THR A 11 3.60 -1.41 1.76
N ASN A 12 4.79 -1.95 2.02
CA ASN A 12 5.50 -2.80 1.07
C ASN A 12 5.10 -4.27 1.26
N ARG A 13 4.92 -5.01 0.16
CA ARG A 13 4.61 -6.45 0.18
C ARG A 13 5.85 -7.27 -0.19
N LEU A 14 6.68 -7.58 0.79
CA LEU A 14 7.84 -8.46 0.65
C LEU A 14 8.19 -9.06 2.03
N ASP A 15 8.59 -10.32 2.06
CA ASP A 15 8.94 -11.06 3.29
C ASP A 15 10.41 -10.85 3.66
N GLU A 16 10.72 -9.65 4.15
CA GLU A 16 12.07 -9.25 4.53
C GLU A 16 12.07 -8.44 5.83
N GLU A 17 13.07 -8.64 6.70
CA GLU A 17 13.13 -8.00 8.02
C GLU A 17 13.07 -6.46 7.93
N TYR A 18 13.80 -5.88 6.98
CA TYR A 18 13.81 -4.43 6.78
C TYR A 18 12.45 -3.91 6.29
N VAL A 19 11.68 -4.74 5.58
CA VAL A 19 10.33 -4.40 5.13
C VAL A 19 9.36 -4.40 6.31
N TYR A 20 9.42 -5.39 7.20
CA TYR A 20 8.62 -5.40 8.42
C TYR A 20 8.88 -4.16 9.27
N ARG A 21 10.15 -3.80 9.47
CA ARG A 21 10.52 -2.58 10.20
C ARG A 21 10.02 -1.32 9.51
N THR A 22 10.15 -1.24 8.18
CA THR A 22 9.68 -0.08 7.41
C THR A 22 8.16 0.07 7.47
N ASN A 23 7.42 -1.02 7.31
CA ASN A 23 5.96 -1.03 7.41
C ASN A 23 5.49 -0.65 8.83
N SER A 24 6.19 -1.09 9.88
CA SER A 24 5.91 -0.63 11.25
C SER A 24 6.03 0.89 11.37
N LEU A 25 7.08 1.50 10.80
CA LEU A 25 7.25 2.95 10.81
C LEU A 25 6.16 3.67 10.01
N ILE A 26 5.75 3.12 8.86
CA ILE A 26 4.64 3.65 8.05
C ILE A 26 3.33 3.64 8.84
N ASN A 27 3.03 2.53 9.52
CA ASN A 27 1.81 2.34 10.30
C ASN A 27 1.70 3.29 11.49
N GLU A 28 2.82 3.81 12.00
CA GLU A 28 2.84 4.81 13.07
C GLU A 28 2.50 6.23 12.59
N LEU A 29 2.63 6.53 11.29
CA LEU A 29 2.51 7.90 10.76
C LEU A 29 1.17 8.59 11.07
N PRO A 30 0.00 7.92 11.02
CA PRO A 30 -1.27 8.54 11.39
C PRO A 30 -1.35 9.04 12.83
N SER A 31 -0.54 8.47 13.75
CA SER A 31 -0.45 8.96 15.14
C SER A 31 0.35 10.26 15.27
N ARG A 32 1.19 10.58 14.27
CA ARG A 32 2.07 11.75 14.24
C ARG A 32 1.53 12.86 13.35
N TYR A 33 0.80 12.51 12.30
CA TYR A 33 0.29 13.43 11.30
C TYR A 33 -1.20 13.15 11.04
N SER A 34 -2.05 14.11 11.38
CA SER A 34 -3.52 13.97 11.25
C SER A 34 -3.99 13.82 9.80
N ASN A 35 -3.18 14.28 8.84
CA ASN A 35 -3.43 14.16 7.40
C ASN A 35 -2.79 12.90 6.76
N ALA A 36 -2.15 12.03 7.56
CA ALA A 36 -1.63 10.76 7.06
C ALA A 36 -2.71 9.65 7.10
N ARG A 37 -2.77 8.90 6.01
CA ARG A 37 -3.56 7.67 5.85
C ARG A 37 -2.60 6.55 5.45
N VAL A 38 -2.97 5.30 5.75
CA VAL A 38 -2.19 4.13 5.34
C VAL A 38 -3.10 3.17 4.58
N LEU A 39 -2.67 2.76 3.38
CA LEU A 39 -3.16 1.58 2.68
C LEU A 39 -2.22 0.42 3.00
N ASP A 40 -2.74 -0.59 3.69
CA ASP A 40 -1.97 -1.79 4.04
C ASP A 40 -1.88 -2.78 2.86
N TRP A 41 -1.13 -2.38 1.83
CA TRP A 41 -0.89 -3.21 0.65
C TRP A 41 -0.14 -4.53 0.97
N ALA A 42 0.67 -4.56 2.03
CA ALA A 42 1.32 -5.78 2.51
C ALA A 42 0.31 -6.90 2.81
N SER A 43 -0.86 -6.53 3.35
CA SER A 43 -1.97 -7.44 3.60
C SER A 43 -2.90 -7.54 2.39
N VAL A 44 -3.48 -6.42 1.96
CA VAL A 44 -4.55 -6.34 0.93
C VAL A 44 -4.07 -6.87 -0.43
N GLY A 45 -2.78 -6.73 -0.75
CA GLY A 45 -2.23 -7.25 -2.00
C GLY A 45 -2.35 -8.78 -2.14
N ASN A 46 -2.53 -9.51 -1.04
CA ASN A 46 -2.76 -10.96 -1.07
C ASN A 46 -4.20 -11.34 -1.46
N ASP A 47 -5.15 -10.40 -1.41
CA ASP A 47 -6.54 -10.63 -1.80
C ASP A 47 -6.74 -10.52 -3.32
N CYS A 48 -5.72 -10.07 -4.06
CA CYS A 48 -5.76 -10.03 -5.50
C CYS A 48 -5.86 -11.46 -6.08
N SER A 49 -6.78 -11.65 -7.03
CA SER A 49 -6.99 -12.91 -7.72
C SER A 49 -6.64 -12.81 -9.21
N GLY A 50 -6.15 -13.91 -9.79
CA GLY A 50 -5.72 -13.94 -11.20
C GLY A 50 -4.22 -13.68 -11.37
N ALA A 51 -3.85 -13.02 -12.46
CA ALA A 51 -2.48 -12.66 -12.81
C ALA A 51 -2.05 -11.39 -12.06
N CYS A 52 -1.91 -11.50 -10.74
CA CYS A 52 -1.61 -10.38 -9.85
C CYS A 52 -0.13 -10.02 -9.82
N PHE A 53 0.74 -11.03 -9.72
CA PHE A 53 2.18 -10.84 -9.61
C PHE A 53 2.91 -11.69 -10.66
N TYR A 54 4.06 -11.20 -11.12
CA TYR A 54 5.01 -12.02 -11.84
C TYR A 54 5.63 -13.08 -10.92
N ASN A 55 6.45 -13.97 -11.49
CA ASN A 55 7.06 -15.10 -10.79
C ASN A 55 7.95 -14.69 -9.60
N ASP A 56 8.45 -13.45 -9.58
CA ASP A 56 9.23 -12.91 -8.46
C ASP A 56 8.36 -12.48 -7.26
N ASN A 57 7.03 -12.55 -7.39
CA ASN A 57 6.06 -12.17 -6.37
C ASN A 57 6.18 -10.70 -5.89
N LEU A 58 6.87 -9.86 -6.68
CA LEU A 58 7.14 -8.45 -6.38
C LEU A 58 6.50 -7.53 -7.42
N HIS A 59 6.76 -7.81 -8.71
CA HIS A 59 6.25 -6.97 -9.78
C HIS A 59 4.79 -7.31 -10.08
N LEU A 60 3.96 -6.27 -10.24
CA LEU A 60 2.56 -6.42 -10.59
C LEU A 60 2.41 -6.84 -12.06
N ALA A 61 1.67 -7.92 -12.28
CA ALA A 61 1.18 -8.32 -13.59
C ALA A 61 -0.14 -7.58 -13.92
N GLY A 62 -0.81 -7.92 -15.02
CA GLY A 62 -1.98 -7.19 -15.55
C GLY A 62 -3.05 -6.92 -14.48
N ASP A 63 -3.64 -7.98 -13.93
CA ASP A 63 -4.72 -7.90 -12.93
C ASP A 63 -4.23 -7.20 -11.65
N GLY A 64 -2.97 -7.39 -11.28
CA GLY A 64 -2.38 -6.77 -10.09
C GLY A 64 -2.22 -5.26 -10.21
N ARG A 65 -1.94 -4.75 -11.41
CA ARG A 65 -1.86 -3.30 -11.67
C ARG A 65 -3.23 -2.64 -11.50
N GLU A 66 -4.29 -3.27 -12.01
CA GLU A 66 -5.66 -2.80 -11.88
C GLU A 66 -6.09 -2.82 -10.41
N PHE A 67 -5.90 -3.97 -9.74
CA PHE A 67 -6.24 -4.11 -8.33
C PHE A 67 -5.48 -3.11 -7.43
N TYR A 68 -4.18 -2.90 -7.65
CA TYR A 68 -3.38 -1.92 -6.92
C TYR A 68 -3.90 -0.50 -7.10
N ALA A 69 -4.19 -0.11 -8.35
CA ALA A 69 -4.72 1.21 -8.67
C ALA A 69 -6.10 1.44 -8.02
N ASP A 70 -6.98 0.44 -8.05
CA ASP A 70 -8.31 0.52 -7.44
C ASP A 70 -8.24 0.69 -5.92
N ARG A 71 -7.39 -0.09 -5.24
CA ARG A 71 -7.21 0.04 -3.78
C ARG A 71 -6.62 1.39 -3.39
N ILE A 72 -5.74 1.97 -4.21
CA ILE A 72 -5.23 3.33 -4.00
C ILE A 72 -6.33 4.36 -4.23
N ALA A 73 -7.10 4.25 -5.31
CA ALA A 73 -8.18 5.18 -5.62
C ALA A 73 -9.22 5.20 -4.49
N GLU A 74 -9.62 4.02 -4.01
CA GLU A 74 -10.52 3.84 -2.88
C GLU A 74 -9.95 4.45 -1.59
N ALA A 75 -8.70 4.12 -1.23
CA ALA A 75 -8.05 4.66 -0.03
C ALA A 75 -7.81 6.18 -0.09
N ALA A 76 -7.68 6.74 -1.30
CA ALA A 76 -7.56 8.16 -1.54
C ALA A 76 -8.93 8.88 -1.65
N GLY A 77 -10.05 8.15 -1.66
CA GLY A 77 -11.41 8.70 -1.80
C GLY A 77 -11.70 9.26 -3.20
N LEU A 78 -11.09 8.68 -4.24
CA LEU A 78 -11.30 9.07 -5.64
C LEU A 78 -12.45 8.30 -6.33
N VAL A 79 -12.97 7.26 -5.68
CA VAL A 79 -14.09 6.42 -6.12
C VAL A 79 -15.05 6.15 -4.98
#